data_AF-A0A932SHH8-F1
#
_entry.id   AF-A0A932SHH8-F1
#
_cell.length_a   1.000
_cell.length_b   1.000
_cell.length_c   1.000
_cell.angle_alpha   90.00
_cell.angle_beta   90.00
_cell.angle_gamma   90.00
#
_symmetry.space_group_name_H-M   'P 1'
#
loop_
_entity.id
_entity.type
_entity.pdbx_description
1 polymer ?
#
loop_
_entity_poly.entity_id
_entity_poly.type
_entity_poly.pdbx_seq_one_letter_code
_entity_poly.pdbx_strand_id
1 'polypeptide(L)'
;MIAQIHPLGAAIALFFVVSLFSILWWMLHPPLYIPAAAAKARRSVFAVKKILVPTVGLPYAERGVELACRLGSEQGAEILLTYVVEVPRTMPLGIPLPEAEQEGNEALERASSIVKLHGLPSQKILQRARLAGEEIARIARERDIDMIILGIRSDPGLKGELLGRTSDIILRHSPCEVVIDKLPKES
;
A
#
# COMPACT_ATOMS: atom_id res chain seq x y z
N MET A 1 -50.12 25.14 50.40
CA MET A 1 -50.68 24.55 49.17
C MET A 1 -49.53 23.99 48.34
N ILE A 2 -49.28 22.68 48.42
CA ILE A 2 -48.21 22.02 47.66
C ILE A 2 -48.88 21.35 46.47
N ALA A 3 -48.57 21.80 45.26
CA ALA A 3 -49.13 21.25 44.03
C ALA A 3 -48.68 19.79 43.87
N GLN A 4 -49.62 18.85 43.81
CA GLN A 4 -49.35 17.47 43.46
C GLN A 4 -48.95 17.41 41.98
N ILE A 5 -47.66 17.24 41.71
CA ILE A 5 -47.17 17.04 40.34
C ILE A 5 -47.61 15.64 39.89
N HIS A 6 -48.41 15.58 38.81
CA HIS A 6 -48.84 14.31 38.24
C HIS A 6 -47.64 13.55 37.66
N PRO A 7 -47.43 12.26 37.98
CA PRO A 7 -46.24 11.50 37.59
C PRO A 7 -46.00 11.48 36.07
N LEU A 8 -47.08 11.53 35.28
CA LEU A 8 -47.02 11.63 33.82
C LEU A 8 -46.38 12.95 33.33
N GLY A 9 -46.66 14.07 34.01
CA GLY A 9 -46.10 15.38 33.64
C GLY A 9 -44.61 15.48 33.91
N ALA A 10 -44.15 14.87 35.01
CA ALA A 10 -42.72 14.78 35.33
C ALA A 10 -41.96 13.93 34.30
N ALA A 11 -42.56 12.82 33.84
CA ALA A 11 -41.95 11.97 32.81
C ALA A 11 -41.78 12.69 31.45
N ILE A 12 -42.81 13.44 31.02
CA ILE A 12 -42.76 14.22 29.78
C ILE A 12 -41.70 15.33 29.88
N ALA A 13 -41.64 16.04 31.01
CA ALA A 13 -40.63 17.08 31.24
C ALA A 13 -39.20 16.51 31.20
N LEU A 14 -38.97 15.34 31.81
CA LEU A 14 -37.66 14.68 31.77
C LEU A 14 -37.26 14.29 30.34
N PHE A 15 -38.18 13.71 29.57
CA PHE A 15 -37.93 13.37 28.17
C PHE A 15 -37.55 14.60 27.34
N PHE A 16 -38.27 15.71 27.54
CA PHE A 16 -37.99 16.96 26.84
C PHE A 16 -36.60 17.50 27.18
N VAL A 17 -36.20 17.50 28.46
CA VAL A 17 -34.87 17.94 28.89
C VAL A 17 -33.77 17.05 28.30
N VAL A 18 -33.93 15.72 28.31
CA VAL A 18 -32.94 14.78 27.72
C VAL A 18 -32.81 14.97 26.21
N SER A 19 -33.94 15.16 25.51
CA SER A 19 -33.97 15.43 24.08
C SER A 19 -33.26 16.74 23.75
N LEU A 20 -33.55 17.81 24.50
CA LEU A 20 -32.95 19.13 24.32
C LEU A 20 -31.45 19.10 24.60
N PHE A 21 -31.01 18.40 25.65
CA PHE A 21 -29.59 18.18 25.94
C PHE A 21 -28.91 17.37 24.83
N SER A 22 -29.56 16.35 24.28
CA SER A 22 -28.99 15.54 23.20
C SER A 22 -28.82 16.34 21.91
N ILE A 23 -29.79 17.16 21.54
CA ILE A 23 -29.71 18.05 20.38
C ILE A 23 -28.65 19.12 20.60
N LEU A 24 -28.63 19.74 21.79
CA LEU A 24 -27.65 20.77 22.14
C LEU A 24 -26.24 20.20 22.16
N TRP A 25 -26.05 19.01 22.73
CA TRP A 25 -24.78 18.28 22.73
C TRP A 25 -24.32 17.97 21.31
N TRP A 26 -25.23 17.52 20.44
CA TRP A 26 -24.96 17.27 19.03
C TRP A 26 -24.56 18.56 18.28
N MET A 27 -25.22 19.69 18.57
CA MET A 27 -24.89 21.00 17.99
C MET A 27 -23.54 21.55 18.49
N LEU A 28 -23.16 21.28 19.74
CA LEU A 28 -21.89 21.69 20.35
C LEU A 28 -20.69 20.83 19.90
N HIS A 29 -20.95 19.71 19.20
CA HIS A 29 -19.92 18.85 18.59
C HIS A 29 -20.04 18.92 17.06
N PRO A 30 -19.73 20.07 16.43
CA PRO A 30 -19.73 20.16 14.98
C PRO A 30 -18.75 19.12 14.40
N PRO A 31 -19.11 18.43 13.30
CA PRO A 31 -18.16 17.58 12.61
C PRO A 31 -16.97 18.43 12.16
N LEU A 32 -15.76 17.87 12.27
CA LEU A 32 -14.54 18.57 11.87
C LEU A 32 -14.67 19.10 10.43
N TYR A 33 -14.45 20.40 10.24
CA TYR A 33 -14.41 21.00 8.91
C TYR A 33 -13.16 20.51 8.16
N ILE A 34 -13.37 19.64 7.18
CA ILE A 34 -12.30 19.14 6.31
C ILE A 34 -12.35 19.97 5.02
N PRO A 35 -11.30 20.75 4.70
CA PRO A 35 -11.23 21.46 3.43
C PRO A 35 -11.40 20.49 2.26
N ALA A 36 -12.13 20.88 1.22
CA ALA A 36 -12.39 20.02 0.06
C ALA A 36 -11.10 19.44 -0.56
N ALA A 37 -10.00 20.19 -0.52
CA ALA A 37 -8.67 19.74 -0.92
C ALA A 37 -8.16 18.55 -0.08
N ALA A 38 -8.31 18.60 1.24
CA ALA A 38 -7.92 17.52 2.15
C ALA A 38 -8.80 16.27 1.96
N ALA A 39 -10.10 16.46 1.72
CA ALA A 39 -11.00 15.36 1.39
C ALA A 39 -10.65 14.70 0.04
N LYS A 40 -10.25 15.49 -0.97
CA LYS A 40 -9.82 14.98 -2.28
C LYS A 40 -8.51 14.20 -2.18
N ALA A 41 -7.52 14.72 -1.46
CA ALA A 41 -6.25 14.03 -1.23
C ALA A 41 -6.43 12.70 -0.49
N ARG A 42 -7.33 12.68 0.51
CA ARG A 42 -7.70 11.43 1.19
C ARG A 42 -8.31 10.43 0.19
N ARG A 43 -9.27 10.85 -0.63
CA ARG A 43 -9.92 9.95 -1.60
C ARG A 43 -8.98 9.39 -2.66
N SER A 44 -7.97 10.14 -3.11
CA SER A 44 -7.06 9.65 -4.16
C SER A 44 -6.20 8.48 -3.69
N VAL A 45 -5.69 8.54 -2.45
CA VAL A 45 -4.90 7.44 -1.87
C VAL A 45 -5.79 6.25 -1.49
N PHE A 46 -7.01 6.52 -1.02
CA PHE A 46 -8.00 5.49 -0.66
C PHE A 46 -8.69 4.81 -1.86
N ALA A 47 -8.34 5.17 -3.10
CA ALA A 47 -8.91 4.57 -4.31
C ALA A 47 -8.03 3.46 -4.89
N VAL A 48 -6.88 3.16 -4.27
CA VAL A 48 -5.89 2.20 -4.76
C VAL A 48 -6.43 0.78 -4.60
N LYS A 49 -6.57 0.06 -5.72
CA LYS A 49 -7.12 -1.31 -5.75
C LYS A 49 -6.07 -2.34 -6.08
N LYS A 50 -5.04 -1.99 -6.85
CA LYS A 50 -3.96 -2.90 -7.25
C LYS A 50 -2.60 -2.27 -6.99
N ILE A 51 -1.82 -2.92 -6.15
CA ILE A 51 -0.47 -2.47 -5.77
C ILE A 51 0.54 -3.49 -6.28
N LEU A 52 1.51 -3.04 -7.08
CA LEU A 52 2.63 -3.86 -7.53
C LEU A 52 3.83 -3.66 -6.61
N VAL A 53 4.37 -4.75 -6.09
CA VAL A 53 5.56 -4.74 -5.23
C VAL A 53 6.62 -5.66 -5.84
N PRO A 54 7.66 -5.09 -6.46
CA PRO A 54 8.85 -5.84 -6.83
C PRO A 54 9.61 -6.31 -5.59
N THR A 55 9.91 -7.60 -5.52
CA THR A 55 10.70 -8.20 -4.45
C THR A 55 11.97 -8.81 -4.98
N VAL A 56 13.02 -8.78 -4.15
CA VAL A 56 14.32 -9.42 -4.39
C VAL A 56 14.71 -10.36 -3.24
N GLY A 57 13.76 -10.68 -2.35
CA GLY A 57 14.00 -11.59 -1.22
C GLY A 57 14.91 -11.03 -0.12
N LEU A 58 15.08 -9.70 -0.06
CA LEU A 58 15.87 -9.02 0.95
C LEU A 58 14.97 -8.24 1.92
N PRO A 59 15.41 -7.99 3.17
CA PRO A 59 14.58 -7.36 4.19
C PRO A 59 13.99 -6.01 3.80
N TYR A 60 14.73 -5.21 3.02
CA TYR A 60 14.22 -3.91 2.57
C TYR A 60 13.05 -4.04 1.59
N ALA A 61 13.02 -5.09 0.77
CA ALA A 61 11.94 -5.34 -0.17
C ALA A 61 10.70 -5.89 0.55
N GLU A 62 10.90 -6.76 1.54
CA GLU A 62 9.83 -7.28 2.41
C GLU A 62 9.13 -6.17 3.20
N ARG A 63 9.88 -5.16 3.67
CA ARG A 63 9.28 -3.95 4.26
C ARG A 63 8.41 -3.18 3.27
N GLY A 64 8.80 -3.12 2.00
CA GLY A 64 7.96 -2.56 0.94
C GLY A 64 6.63 -3.32 0.78
N VAL A 65 6.64 -4.64 0.95
CA VAL A 65 5.42 -5.47 0.97
C VAL A 65 4.55 -5.14 2.19
N GLU A 66 5.15 -5.00 3.37
CA GLU A 66 4.45 -4.60 4.59
C GLU A 66 3.78 -3.22 4.41
N LEU A 67 4.48 -2.24 3.84
CA LEU A 67 3.93 -0.92 3.53
C LEU A 67 2.76 -1.03 2.54
N ALA A 68 2.89 -1.84 1.49
CA ALA A 68 1.83 -2.09 0.52
C ALA A 68 0.57 -2.65 1.18
N CYS A 69 0.74 -3.61 2.09
CA CYS A 69 -0.38 -4.17 2.84
C CYS A 69 -1.06 -3.08 3.66
N ARG A 70 -0.31 -2.30 4.44
CA ARG A 70 -0.87 -1.24 5.28
C ARG A 70 -1.63 -0.17 4.48
N LEU A 71 -1.18 0.17 3.28
CA LEU A 71 -1.87 1.10 2.39
C LEU A 71 -3.12 0.47 1.74
N GLY A 72 -3.05 -0.82 1.41
CA GLY A 72 -4.13 -1.57 0.76
C GLY A 72 -5.21 -2.12 1.69
N SER A 73 -4.93 -2.25 3.00
CA SER A 73 -5.80 -2.94 3.97
C SER A 73 -7.22 -2.38 4.05
N GLU A 74 -7.37 -1.05 4.08
CA GLU A 74 -8.69 -0.43 4.20
C GLU A 74 -9.59 -0.66 2.98
N GLN A 75 -9.00 -0.91 1.81
CA GLN A 75 -9.72 -1.12 0.54
C GLN A 75 -9.78 -2.58 0.09
N GLY A 76 -9.10 -3.48 0.80
CA GLY A 76 -8.93 -4.87 0.36
C GLY A 76 -8.15 -4.96 -0.96
N ALA A 77 -7.14 -4.11 -1.14
CA ALA A 77 -6.38 -4.03 -2.39
C ALA A 77 -5.68 -5.37 -2.72
N GLU A 78 -5.61 -5.68 -4.00
CA GLU A 78 -4.85 -6.81 -4.53
C GLU A 78 -3.36 -6.46 -4.61
N ILE A 79 -2.52 -7.27 -3.96
CA ILE A 79 -1.08 -7.09 -3.97
C ILE A 79 -0.44 -8.00 -5.02
N LEU A 80 0.02 -7.42 -6.13
CA LEU A 80 0.81 -8.13 -7.12
C LEU A 80 2.28 -8.11 -6.68
N LEU A 81 2.83 -9.29 -6.41
CA LEU A 81 4.21 -9.50 -6.05
C LEU A 81 4.98 -9.94 -7.30
N THR A 82 6.06 -9.25 -7.65
CA THR A 82 6.85 -9.60 -8.82
C THR A 82 8.31 -9.82 -8.48
N TYR A 83 8.91 -10.86 -9.07
CA TYR A 83 10.35 -11.08 -9.08
C TYR A 83 10.80 -11.18 -10.53
N VAL A 84 11.83 -10.42 -10.90
CA VAL A 84 12.35 -10.43 -12.27
C VAL A 84 13.77 -10.97 -12.28
N VAL A 85 13.96 -12.09 -12.96
CA VAL A 85 15.27 -12.68 -13.24
C VAL A 85 15.87 -11.94 -14.44
N GLU A 86 16.95 -11.19 -14.22
CA GLU A 86 17.66 -10.52 -15.30
C GLU A 86 18.56 -11.51 -16.07
N VAL A 87 18.30 -11.66 -17.37
CA VAL A 87 19.06 -12.57 -18.26
C VAL A 87 20.05 -11.75 -19.09
N PRO A 88 21.37 -11.98 -18.96
CA PRO A 88 22.40 -11.27 -19.72
C PRO A 88 22.20 -11.38 -21.23
N ARG A 89 22.46 -10.31 -21.99
CA ARG A 89 22.29 -10.26 -23.46
C ARG A 89 23.12 -11.31 -24.21
N THR A 90 24.17 -11.84 -23.59
CA THR A 90 25.01 -12.94 -24.08
C THR A 90 24.30 -14.30 -24.07
N MET A 91 23.16 -14.42 -23.38
CA MET A 91 22.35 -15.64 -23.29
C MET A 91 20.97 -15.46 -23.95
N PRO A 92 20.36 -16.53 -24.50
CA PRO A 92 18.96 -16.52 -24.94
C PRO A 92 18.01 -16.18 -23.80
N LEU A 93 17.01 -15.33 -24.04
CA LEU A 93 16.07 -14.89 -22.98
C LEU A 93 15.26 -16.06 -22.38
N GLY A 94 14.96 -17.08 -23.19
CA GLY A 94 14.21 -18.26 -22.77
C GLY A 94 15.05 -19.32 -22.05
N ILE A 95 16.35 -19.07 -21.81
CA ILE A 95 17.21 -20.05 -21.13
C ILE A 95 16.67 -20.34 -19.72
N PRO A 96 16.51 -21.62 -19.33
CA PRO A 96 16.16 -21.97 -17.96
C PRO A 96 17.26 -21.54 -16.99
N LEU A 97 16.89 -20.89 -15.89
CA LEU A 97 17.79 -20.47 -14.82
C LEU A 97 17.24 -21.01 -13.49
N PRO A 98 17.33 -22.32 -13.24
CA PRO A 98 16.62 -22.97 -12.13
C PRO A 98 17.01 -22.42 -10.77
N GLU A 99 18.28 -22.06 -10.54
CA GLU A 99 18.75 -21.47 -9.28
C GLU A 99 18.11 -20.09 -9.05
N ALA A 100 18.21 -19.19 -10.02
CA ALA A 100 17.62 -17.85 -9.92
C ALA A 100 16.07 -17.88 -9.85
N GLU A 101 15.45 -18.83 -10.54
CA GLU A 101 14.00 -19.05 -10.47
C GLU A 101 13.58 -19.59 -9.11
N GLN A 102 14.35 -20.49 -8.53
CA GLN A 102 14.13 -20.99 -7.18
C GLN A 102 14.25 -19.86 -6.15
N GLU A 103 15.31 -19.07 -6.20
CA GLU A 103 15.48 -17.88 -5.35
C GLU A 103 14.32 -16.90 -5.49
N GLY A 104 13.88 -16.65 -6.73
CA GLY A 104 12.76 -15.78 -7.02
C GLY A 104 11.44 -16.31 -6.45
N ASN A 105 11.19 -17.61 -6.57
CA ASN A 105 10.02 -18.25 -5.98
C ASN A 105 10.04 -18.17 -4.45
N GLU A 106 11.18 -18.43 -3.80
CA GLU A 106 11.31 -18.30 -2.35
C GLU A 106 11.08 -16.87 -1.86
N ALA A 107 11.59 -15.88 -2.59
CA ALA A 107 11.33 -14.46 -2.32
C ALA A 107 9.83 -14.13 -2.43
N LEU A 108 9.17 -14.64 -3.46
CA LEU A 108 7.73 -14.45 -3.69
C LEU A 108 6.87 -15.15 -2.62
N GLU A 109 7.27 -16.33 -2.14
CA GLU A 109 6.56 -17.03 -1.05
C GLU A 109 6.66 -16.28 0.28
N ARG A 110 7.85 -15.76 0.62
CA ARG A 110 8.03 -14.93 1.82
C ARG A 110 7.17 -13.67 1.75
N ALA A 111 7.23 -12.96 0.62
CA ALA A 111 6.39 -11.79 0.39
C ALA A 111 4.89 -12.12 0.45
N SER A 112 4.45 -13.22 -0.16
CA SER A 112 3.04 -13.64 -0.13
C SER A 112 2.57 -13.99 1.29
N SER A 113 3.46 -14.57 2.11
CA SER A 113 3.17 -14.85 3.51
C SER A 113 2.91 -13.57 4.31
N ILE A 114 3.66 -12.50 4.06
CA ILE A 114 3.39 -11.17 4.65
C ILE A 114 1.99 -10.70 4.24
N VAL A 115 1.65 -10.73 2.95
CA VAL A 115 0.32 -10.30 2.48
C VAL A 115 -0.81 -11.12 3.13
N LYS A 116 -0.63 -12.43 3.28
CA LYS A 116 -1.59 -13.32 3.95
C LYS A 116 -1.82 -12.95 5.42
N LEU A 117 -0.78 -12.50 6.13
CA LEU A 117 -0.92 -12.05 7.54
C LEU A 117 -1.85 -10.83 7.66
N HIS A 118 -1.95 -10.01 6.61
CA HIS A 118 -2.88 -8.88 6.53
C HIS A 118 -4.26 -9.25 5.99
N GLY A 119 -4.49 -10.52 5.62
CA GLY A 119 -5.78 -10.97 5.07
C GLY A 119 -6.09 -10.43 3.67
N LEU A 120 -5.07 -10.00 2.92
CA LEU A 120 -5.22 -9.42 1.58
C LEU A 120 -5.00 -10.45 0.47
N PRO A 121 -5.62 -10.28 -0.71
CA PRO A 121 -5.32 -11.10 -1.88
C PRO A 121 -3.92 -10.77 -2.42
N SER A 122 -3.16 -11.80 -2.79
CA SER A 122 -1.89 -11.64 -3.49
C SER A 122 -1.80 -12.51 -4.74
N GLN A 123 -1.12 -11.99 -5.76
CA GLN A 123 -0.69 -12.74 -6.93
C GLN A 123 0.82 -12.69 -7.05
N LYS A 124 1.46 -13.84 -7.28
CA LYS A 124 2.90 -13.96 -7.52
C LYS A 124 3.18 -14.00 -9.02
N ILE A 125 4.17 -13.25 -9.45
CA ILE A 125 4.61 -13.19 -10.85
C ILE A 125 6.13 -13.33 -10.87
N LEU A 126 6.61 -14.38 -11.53
CA LEU A 126 8.03 -14.55 -11.82
C LEU A 126 8.24 -14.34 -13.32
N GLN A 127 9.09 -13.39 -13.69
CA GLN A 127 9.40 -13.08 -15.09
C GLN A 127 10.90 -13.13 -15.35
N ARG A 128 11.25 -13.41 -16.60
CA ARG A 128 12.62 -13.25 -17.11
C ARG A 128 12.66 -12.04 -18.02
N ALA A 129 13.64 -11.16 -17.82
CA ALA A 129 13.77 -9.96 -18.64
C ALA A 129 15.24 -9.58 -18.85
N ARG A 130 15.50 -8.64 -19.76
CA ARG A 130 16.83 -8.03 -19.88
C ARG A 130 17.09 -7.00 -18.78
N LEU A 131 16.03 -6.30 -18.36
CA LEU A 131 16.06 -5.23 -17.38
C LEU A 131 14.81 -5.31 -16.52
N ALA A 132 14.99 -5.49 -15.22
CA ALA A 132 13.90 -5.62 -14.27
C ALA A 132 13.00 -4.39 -14.28
N GLY A 133 13.57 -3.19 -14.36
CA GLY A 133 12.80 -1.95 -14.32
C GLY A 133 11.85 -1.78 -15.51
N GLU A 134 12.27 -2.18 -16.72
CA GLU A 134 11.42 -2.12 -17.92
C GLU A 134 10.29 -3.14 -17.83
N GLU A 135 10.60 -4.35 -17.36
CA GLU A 135 9.63 -5.41 -17.18
C GLU A 135 8.59 -5.08 -16.10
N ILE A 136 9.02 -4.50 -14.99
CA ILE A 136 8.11 -4.03 -13.92
C ILE A 136 7.18 -2.94 -14.45
N ALA A 137 7.71 -1.96 -15.20
CA ALA A 137 6.87 -0.92 -15.81
C ALA A 137 5.90 -1.50 -16.86
N ARG A 138 6.31 -2.54 -17.60
CA ARG A 138 5.45 -3.28 -18.53
C ARG A 138 4.32 -4.00 -17.80
N ILE A 139 4.63 -4.75 -16.73
CA ILE A 139 3.63 -5.41 -15.87
C ILE A 139 2.65 -4.37 -15.31
N ALA A 140 3.15 -3.23 -14.84
CA ALA A 140 2.31 -2.17 -14.30
C ALA A 140 1.28 -1.67 -15.31
N ARG A 141 1.68 -1.53 -16.56
CA ARG A 141 0.80 -1.12 -17.67
C ARG A 141 -0.20 -2.21 -18.06
N GLU A 142 0.25 -3.46 -18.18
CA GLU A 142 -0.59 -4.56 -18.65
C GLU A 142 -1.61 -5.04 -17.62
N ARG A 143 -1.34 -4.81 -16.33
CA ARG A 143 -2.19 -5.28 -15.23
C ARG A 143 -3.06 -4.19 -14.61
N ASP A 144 -3.01 -2.98 -15.19
CA ASP A 144 -3.68 -1.77 -14.70
C ASP A 144 -3.36 -1.53 -13.22
N ILE A 145 -2.07 -1.45 -12.91
CA ILE A 145 -1.60 -1.18 -11.56
C ILE A 145 -1.83 0.29 -11.21
N ASP A 146 -2.37 0.55 -10.03
CA ASP A 146 -2.60 1.91 -9.53
C ASP A 146 -1.33 2.50 -8.89
N MET A 147 -0.52 1.65 -8.26
CA MET A 147 0.66 2.05 -7.51
C MET A 147 1.76 0.97 -7.53
N ILE A 148 3.02 1.39 -7.72
CA ILE A 148 4.21 0.57 -7.50
C ILE A 148 4.86 0.99 -6.18
N ILE A 149 5.16 0.02 -5.31
CA ILE A 149 5.91 0.28 -4.07
C ILE A 149 7.27 -0.41 -4.16
N LEU A 150 8.33 0.39 -4.05
CA LEU A 150 9.71 -0.09 -4.10
C LEU A 150 10.36 0.08 -2.73
N GLY A 151 10.72 -1.05 -2.10
CA GLY A 151 11.67 -1.04 -1.01
C GLY A 151 13.07 -0.78 -1.54
N ILE A 152 13.78 0.22 -1.01
CA ILE A 152 15.18 0.49 -1.36
C ILE A 152 16.06 0.53 -0.11
N ARG A 153 17.29 0.05 -0.25
CA ARG A 153 18.35 0.23 0.73
C ARG A 153 19.35 1.25 0.20
N SER A 154 19.75 2.19 1.05
CA SER A 154 20.91 3.06 0.78
C SER A 154 22.16 2.18 0.75
N ASP A 155 22.71 1.89 -0.44
CA ASP A 155 23.96 1.15 -0.57
C ASP A 155 25.15 2.10 -0.38
N PRO A 156 26.03 1.89 0.62
CA PRO A 156 27.26 2.68 0.78
C PRO A 156 28.21 2.60 -0.43
N GLY A 157 28.13 1.55 -1.25
CA GLY A 157 28.95 1.33 -2.45
C GLY A 157 28.50 2.09 -3.69
N LEU A 158 27.25 2.57 -3.72
CA LEU A 158 26.76 3.50 -4.73
C LEU A 158 27.33 4.88 -4.38
N LYS A 159 28.39 5.31 -5.07
CA LYS A 159 29.10 6.58 -4.84
C LYS A 159 28.20 7.81 -5.04
N GLY A 160 27.36 8.11 -4.04
CA GLY A 160 26.44 9.25 -4.06
C GLY A 160 25.10 9.02 -4.75
N GLU A 161 24.80 7.81 -5.24
CA GLU A 161 23.51 7.50 -5.87
C GLU A 161 22.55 6.88 -4.86
N LEU A 162 21.40 7.54 -4.65
CA LEU A 162 20.35 7.08 -3.75
C LEU A 162 19.51 5.94 -4.37
N LEU A 163 19.43 5.91 -5.69
CA LEU A 163 18.55 5.05 -6.48
C LEU A 163 19.40 4.15 -7.37
N GLY A 164 19.13 2.85 -7.35
CA GLY A 164 19.73 1.92 -8.29
C GLY A 164 19.11 2.01 -9.69
N ARG A 165 19.73 1.34 -10.65
CA ARG A 165 19.28 1.28 -12.05
C ARG A 165 17.80 0.89 -12.20
N THR A 166 17.36 -0.15 -11.49
CA THR A 166 15.96 -0.62 -11.56
C THR A 166 14.98 0.45 -11.12
N SER A 167 15.23 1.11 -9.99
CA SER A 167 14.37 2.20 -9.50
C SER A 167 14.36 3.41 -10.43
N ASP A 168 15.51 3.80 -11.01
CA ASP A 168 15.58 4.91 -11.97
C ASP A 168 14.74 4.61 -13.23
N ILE A 169 14.85 3.39 -13.77
CA ILE A 169 14.05 2.97 -14.93
C ILE A 169 12.55 2.99 -14.59
N ILE A 170 12.14 2.49 -13.42
CA ILE A 170 10.73 2.49 -13.02
C ILE A 170 10.20 3.92 -12.88
N LEU A 171 10.93 4.80 -12.20
CA LEU A 171 10.52 6.20 -12.02
C LEU A 171 10.36 6.95 -13.33
N ARG A 172 11.13 6.59 -14.37
CA ARG A 172 11.03 7.21 -15.70
C ARG A 172 9.91 6.63 -16.57
N HIS A 173 9.56 5.35 -16.40
CA HIS A 173 8.69 4.64 -17.35
C HIS A 173 7.37 4.11 -16.76
N SER A 174 7.17 4.21 -15.44
CA SER A 174 5.95 3.76 -14.77
C SER A 174 4.73 4.53 -15.30
N PRO A 175 3.63 3.84 -15.63
CA PRO A 175 2.37 4.48 -16.03
C PRO A 175 1.55 4.98 -14.83
N CYS A 176 1.95 4.63 -13.61
CA CYS A 176 1.19 4.82 -12.38
C CYS A 176 2.05 5.43 -11.26
N GLU A 177 1.43 5.69 -10.11
CA GLU A 177 2.11 6.23 -8.93
C GLU A 177 3.25 5.31 -8.51
N VAL A 178 4.37 5.89 -8.07
CA VAL A 178 5.53 5.15 -7.56
C VAL A 178 5.88 5.67 -6.18
N VAL A 179 5.87 4.79 -5.19
CA VAL A 179 6.28 5.07 -3.82
C VAL A 179 7.61 4.39 -3.55
N ILE A 180 8.56 5.16 -3.04
CA ILE A 180 9.88 4.66 -2.63
C ILE A 180 9.91 4.55 -1.11
N ASP A 181 9.98 3.32 -0.58
CA ASP A 181 10.21 3.04 0.82
C ASP A 181 11.70 2.85 1.07
N LYS A 182 12.37 3.94 1.47
CA LYS A 182 13.78 3.92 1.83
C LYS A 182 13.94 3.54 3.30
N LEU A 183 14.65 2.45 3.57
CA LEU A 183 14.97 2.09 4.94
C LEU A 183 16.00 3.06 5.54
N PRO A 184 15.79 3.52 6.80
CA PRO A 184 16.82 4.23 7.54
C PRO A 184 18.04 3.31 7.71
N LYS A 185 19.23 3.91 7.75
CA LYS A 185 20.47 3.17 7.98
C LYS A 185 20.45 2.65 9.41
N GLU A 186 20.56 1.33 9.60
CA GLU A 186 20.84 0.77 10.91
C GLU A 186 22.23 1.28 11.33
N SER A 187 22.26 2.00 12.45
CA SER A 187 23.45 2.61 13.06
C SER A 187 24.30 1.58 13.76
#